data_AF-A0A645AAY3-F1
#
_entry.id   AF-A0A645AAY3-F1
#
_cell.length_a   1.000
_cell.length_b   1.000
_cell.length_c   1.000
_cell.angle_alpha   90.00
_cell.angle_beta   90.00
_cell.angle_gamma   90.00
#
_symmetry.space_group_name_H-M   'P 1'
#
loop_
_entity.id
_entity.type
_entity.pdbx_description
1 polymer ?
#
loop_
_entity_poly.entity_id
_entity_poly.type
_entity_poly.pdbx_seq_one_letter_code
_entity_poly.pdbx_strand_id
1 'polypeptide(L)'
;MQRGTGSAHGGKWQPNPNKPEAQRFLGEPGEIKDTIMPSGEKFTTKIGEDGRAVRERHWTDHNKAHTGHTDPHDHIINWNPITGYPDPSSPINYPNGAPEFKYCKEVKKMSNPIILPSDYNLNFETISEFIQCVQHGGEVEFVYHDRAYSITHIDQDTIDIGEGYYLKDGVAYNVNNHKECIRMIGEQYHTAEEVLDYVIDDVKLRKIVTEIKVTLRTL
;
A
#
# COMPACT_ATOMS: atom_id res chain seq x y z
N MET A 1 -24.48 -21.68 -7.24
CA MET A 1 -23.20 -21.90 -6.53
C MET A 1 -22.08 -21.82 -7.56
N GLN A 2 -21.46 -20.65 -7.71
CA GLN A 2 -20.32 -20.46 -8.61
C GLN A 2 -19.06 -20.55 -7.74
N ARG A 3 -18.22 -21.54 -8.03
CA ARG A 3 -16.96 -21.78 -7.30
C ARG A 3 -15.95 -20.74 -7.76
N GLY A 4 -15.50 -19.89 -6.85
CA GLY A 4 -14.41 -18.95 -7.09
C GLY A 4 -13.15 -19.70 -7.47
N THR A 5 -12.57 -19.31 -8.61
CA THR A 5 -11.35 -19.87 -9.17
C THR A 5 -10.15 -19.44 -8.33
N GLY A 6 -9.83 -20.24 -7.30
CA GLY A 6 -8.50 -20.23 -6.72
C GLY A 6 -7.50 -20.67 -7.78
N SER A 7 -6.51 -19.81 -8.09
CA SER A 7 -5.38 -20.17 -8.92
C SER A 7 -4.53 -21.19 -8.18
N ALA A 8 -4.79 -22.48 -8.42
CA ALA A 8 -3.95 -23.57 -7.99
C ALA A 8 -2.85 -23.79 -9.05
N HIS A 9 -1.65 -23.28 -8.75
CA HIS A 9 -0.35 -23.59 -9.36
C HIS A 9 -0.14 -23.38 -10.88
N GLY A 10 0.76 -22.45 -11.25
CA GLY A 10 1.65 -22.62 -12.42
C GLY A 10 1.98 -21.39 -13.28
N GLY A 11 1.26 -20.28 -13.14
CA GLY A 11 1.50 -19.07 -13.94
C GLY A 11 2.28 -17.98 -13.19
N LYS A 12 3.07 -17.18 -13.92
CA LYS A 12 3.52 -15.88 -13.40
C LYS A 12 2.29 -15.02 -13.09
N TRP A 13 2.36 -14.22 -12.03
CA TRP A 13 1.32 -13.31 -11.60
C TRP A 13 0.84 -12.43 -12.76
N GLN A 14 -0.45 -12.16 -12.72
CA GLN A 14 -1.15 -11.24 -13.60
C GLN A 14 -2.07 -10.40 -12.73
N PRO A 15 -2.26 -9.10 -13.04
CA PRO A 15 -3.22 -8.29 -12.33
C PRO A 15 -4.62 -8.89 -12.46
N ASN A 16 -5.34 -8.96 -11.35
CA ASN A 16 -6.73 -9.41 -11.37
C ASN A 16 -7.56 -8.37 -12.14
N PRO A 17 -8.34 -8.75 -13.19
CA PRO A 17 -9.18 -7.81 -13.93
C PRO A 17 -10.21 -7.08 -13.05
N ASN A 18 -10.61 -7.68 -11.93
CA ASN A 18 -11.51 -7.08 -10.95
C ASN A 18 -10.81 -6.15 -9.95
N LYS A 19 -9.48 -6.02 -10.06
CA LYS A 19 -8.64 -5.12 -9.25
C LYS A 19 -7.91 -4.13 -10.16
N PRO A 20 -8.59 -3.07 -10.64
CA PRO A 20 -8.01 -2.14 -11.60
C PRO A 20 -6.72 -1.48 -11.10
N GLU A 21 -6.60 -1.26 -9.78
CA GLU A 21 -5.40 -0.72 -9.16
C GLU A 21 -4.16 -1.57 -9.43
N ALA A 22 -4.28 -2.90 -9.49
CA ALA A 22 -3.16 -3.79 -9.77
C ALA A 22 -2.67 -3.69 -11.22
N GLN A 23 -3.50 -3.18 -12.14
CA GLN A 23 -3.12 -3.02 -13.55
C GLN A 23 -2.05 -1.93 -13.76
N ARG A 24 -1.84 -1.06 -12.78
CA ARG A 24 -0.80 -0.01 -12.87
C ARG A 24 0.62 -0.56 -12.96
N PHE A 25 0.84 -1.81 -12.53
CA PHE A 25 2.17 -2.44 -12.52
C PHE A 25 2.64 -2.96 -13.89
N LEU A 26 1.76 -3.02 -14.89
CA LEU A 26 2.12 -3.48 -16.24
C LEU A 26 1.69 -2.43 -17.28
N GLY A 27 2.46 -2.22 -18.34
CA GLY A 27 2.14 -1.22 -19.36
C GLY A 27 3.13 -1.18 -20.52
N GLU A 28 3.13 -0.06 -21.25
CA GLU A 28 4.03 0.16 -22.37
C GLU A 28 5.40 0.67 -21.89
N PRO A 29 6.51 0.29 -22.55
CA PRO A 29 7.83 0.80 -22.22
C PRO A 29 7.92 2.32 -22.16
N GLY A 30 8.37 2.85 -21.01
CA GLY A 30 8.52 4.29 -20.76
C GLY A 30 7.24 5.02 -20.35
N GLU A 31 6.13 4.31 -20.19
CA GLU A 31 4.86 4.86 -19.71
C GLU A 31 4.94 5.31 -18.24
N ILE A 32 4.21 6.37 -17.91
CA ILE A 32 3.97 6.82 -16.54
C ILE A 32 2.46 6.84 -16.32
N LYS A 33 2.02 6.10 -15.31
CA LYS A 33 0.61 5.92 -14.95
C LYS A 33 0.32 6.61 -13.64
N ASP A 34 -0.84 7.25 -13.56
CA ASP A 34 -1.37 7.74 -12.30
C ASP A 34 -2.54 6.84 -11.86
N THR A 35 -2.59 6.50 -10.58
CA THR A 35 -3.72 5.83 -9.94
C THR A 35 -4.23 6.70 -8.80
N ILE A 36 -5.55 6.87 -8.71
CA ILE A 36 -6.22 7.60 -7.63
C ILE A 36 -7.10 6.60 -6.90
N MET A 37 -6.80 6.38 -5.62
CA MET A 37 -7.50 5.45 -4.75
C MET A 37 -8.81 6.07 -4.23
N PRO A 38 -9.74 5.29 -3.66
CA PRO A 38 -10.99 5.80 -3.10
C PRO A 38 -10.79 6.85 -2.00
N SER A 39 -9.67 6.78 -1.26
CA SER A 39 -9.26 7.79 -0.27
C SER A 39 -8.87 9.14 -0.89
N GLY A 40 -8.65 9.19 -2.21
CA GLY A 40 -8.10 10.33 -2.93
C GLY A 40 -6.58 10.32 -3.04
N GLU A 41 -5.90 9.38 -2.36
CA GLU A 41 -4.46 9.22 -2.46
C GLU A 41 -4.02 8.83 -3.86
N LYS A 42 -2.88 9.38 -4.26
CA LYS A 42 -2.34 9.26 -5.61
C LYS A 42 -1.07 8.43 -5.63
N PHE A 43 -0.97 7.58 -6.65
CA PHE A 43 0.19 6.75 -6.93
C PHE A 43 0.65 7.01 -8.37
N THR A 44 1.94 7.25 -8.58
CA THR A 44 2.52 7.43 -9.91
C THR A 44 3.49 6.29 -10.21
N THR A 45 3.14 5.40 -11.13
CA THR A 45 3.90 4.20 -11.48
C THR A 45 4.64 4.38 -12.81
N LYS A 46 5.93 4.03 -12.84
CA LYS A 46 6.81 4.12 -14.01
C LYS A 46 7.08 2.74 -14.58
N ILE A 47 6.83 2.58 -15.88
CA ILE A 47 7.03 1.34 -16.61
C ILE A 47 8.41 1.30 -17.30
N GLY A 48 9.14 0.21 -17.07
CA GLY A 48 10.45 -0.09 -17.63
C GLY A 48 10.40 -0.65 -19.06
N GLU A 49 11.56 -0.98 -19.60
CA GLU A 49 11.70 -1.42 -21.01
C GLU A 49 11.02 -2.76 -21.30
N ASP A 50 10.78 -3.59 -20.29
CA ASP A 50 10.13 -4.90 -20.38
C ASP A 50 8.61 -4.85 -20.15
N GLY A 51 8.03 -3.64 -20.07
CA GLY A 51 6.61 -3.43 -19.83
C GLY A 51 6.16 -3.62 -18.39
N ARG A 52 7.09 -3.77 -17.44
CA ARG A 52 6.82 -3.90 -16.01
C ARG A 52 7.15 -2.63 -15.26
N ALA A 53 6.43 -2.36 -14.17
CA ALA A 53 6.78 -1.27 -13.28
C ALA A 53 8.19 -1.44 -12.71
N VAL A 54 8.94 -0.35 -12.69
CA VAL A 54 10.30 -0.29 -12.11
C VAL A 54 10.35 0.63 -10.89
N ARG A 55 9.37 1.52 -10.75
CA ARG A 55 9.27 2.45 -9.62
C ARG A 55 7.85 2.94 -9.47
N GLU A 56 7.40 3.11 -8.24
CA GLU A 56 6.15 3.77 -7.90
C GLU A 56 6.41 4.90 -6.91
N ARG A 57 5.71 6.02 -7.07
CA ARG A 57 5.70 7.13 -6.12
C ARG A 57 4.36 7.18 -5.43
N HIS A 58 4.36 7.20 -4.11
CA HIS A 58 3.20 7.42 -3.27
C HIS A 58 3.15 8.91 -2.91
N TRP A 59 2.01 9.57 -3.14
CA TRP A 59 1.76 10.97 -2.79
C TRP A 59 0.94 11.04 -1.50
N THR A 60 1.52 10.46 -0.46
CA THR A 60 0.95 10.24 0.86
C THR A 60 2.08 9.83 1.80
N ASP A 61 1.91 10.08 3.08
CA ASP A 61 2.79 9.58 4.13
C ASP A 61 2.17 8.37 4.87
N HIS A 62 1.04 7.88 4.37
CA HIS A 62 0.22 6.83 4.99
C HIS A 62 -0.12 7.12 6.47
N ASN A 63 -0.29 8.40 6.82
CA ASN A 63 -0.51 8.89 8.18
C ASN A 63 0.65 8.54 9.16
N LYS A 64 1.86 8.37 8.60
CA LYS A 64 3.07 7.93 9.30
C LYS A 64 4.23 8.94 9.18
N ALA A 65 4.00 10.22 8.89
CA ALA A 65 5.07 11.24 8.90
C ALA A 65 5.95 11.23 10.16
N HIS A 66 5.38 10.87 11.31
CA HIS A 66 6.10 10.80 12.59
C HIS A 66 7.17 9.70 12.65
N THR A 67 7.14 8.70 11.77
CA THR A 67 8.18 7.66 11.65
C THR A 67 9.27 8.04 10.64
N GLY A 68 9.17 9.21 10.00
CA GLY A 68 10.06 9.62 8.91
C GLY A 68 9.61 9.17 7.52
N HIS A 69 8.42 8.58 7.42
CA HIS A 69 7.78 8.23 6.17
C HIS A 69 7.27 9.50 5.47
N THR A 70 7.76 9.84 4.28
CA THR A 70 7.56 11.17 3.68
C THR A 70 6.46 11.20 2.64
N ASP A 71 5.76 12.33 2.52
CA ASP A 71 4.92 12.65 1.35
C ASP A 71 5.67 13.63 0.41
N PRO A 72 6.01 13.23 -0.84
CA PRO A 72 5.90 11.87 -1.38
C PRO A 72 7.09 10.99 -1.00
N HIS A 73 7.00 9.69 -1.26
CA HIS A 73 8.11 8.73 -1.21
C HIS A 73 8.05 7.76 -2.40
N ASP A 74 9.17 7.11 -2.73
CA ASP A 74 9.26 6.18 -3.85
C ASP A 74 9.51 4.73 -3.37
N HIS A 75 9.01 3.74 -4.10
CA HIS A 75 9.41 2.34 -4.01
C HIS A 75 10.01 1.87 -5.33
N ILE A 76 11.14 1.16 -5.29
CA ILE A 76 11.63 0.41 -6.46
C ILE A 76 10.76 -0.83 -6.58
N ILE A 77 10.19 -1.07 -7.76
CA ILE A 77 9.36 -2.26 -7.97
C ILE A 77 10.24 -3.38 -8.49
N ASN A 78 10.56 -4.33 -7.60
CA ASN A 78 11.18 -5.58 -7.98
C ASN A 78 10.10 -6.57 -8.44
N TRP A 79 10.53 -7.68 -9.03
CA TRP A 79 9.62 -8.72 -9.49
C TRP A 79 10.16 -10.07 -9.08
N ASN A 80 9.34 -10.85 -8.37
CA ASN A 80 9.73 -12.19 -7.98
C ASN A 80 10.04 -13.02 -9.25
N PRO A 81 11.23 -13.61 -9.39
CA PRO A 81 11.63 -14.28 -10.63
C PRO A 81 10.84 -15.57 -10.88
N ILE A 82 10.31 -16.20 -9.82
CA ILE A 82 9.56 -17.45 -9.86
C ILE A 82 8.08 -17.16 -10.08
N THR A 83 7.48 -16.37 -9.18
CA THR A 83 6.03 -16.12 -9.18
C THR A 83 5.63 -14.96 -10.08
N GLY A 84 6.56 -14.09 -10.48
CA GLY A 84 6.26 -12.88 -11.25
C GLY A 84 5.44 -11.84 -10.49
N TYR A 85 5.32 -11.95 -9.17
CA TYR A 85 4.60 -10.99 -8.32
C TYR A 85 5.42 -9.69 -8.18
N PRO A 86 4.78 -8.49 -8.24
CA PRO A 86 5.47 -7.22 -7.98
C PRO A 86 5.85 -7.12 -6.50
N ASP A 87 7.05 -6.64 -6.23
CA ASP A 87 7.67 -6.64 -4.91
C ASP A 87 8.32 -5.25 -4.68
N PRO A 88 7.53 -4.23 -4.29
CA PRO A 88 8.03 -2.93 -3.89
C PRO A 88 9.11 -3.08 -2.80
N SER A 89 10.24 -2.41 -2.99
CA SER A 89 11.30 -2.29 -1.99
C SER A 89 10.81 -1.51 -0.78
N SER A 90 11.67 -1.36 0.25
CA SER A 90 11.48 -0.33 1.28
C SER A 90 11.24 1.07 0.69
N PRO A 91 10.53 1.96 1.42
CA PRO A 91 10.32 3.33 0.97
C PRO A 91 11.63 4.10 0.91
N ILE A 92 11.78 4.87 -0.17
CA ILE A 92 12.82 5.87 -0.35
C ILE A 92 12.23 7.22 0.04
N ASN A 93 12.49 7.61 1.29
CA ASN A 93 11.98 8.84 1.88
C ASN A 93 12.79 10.07 1.45
N TYR A 94 12.09 11.21 1.30
CA TYR A 94 12.63 12.48 0.82
C TYR A 94 12.42 13.62 1.81
N PRO A 95 13.11 13.62 2.97
CA PRO A 95 12.94 14.68 3.98
C PRO A 95 13.34 16.07 3.47
N ASN A 96 14.13 16.14 2.39
CA ASN A 96 14.59 17.38 1.76
C ASN A 96 13.90 17.66 0.41
N GLY A 97 12.75 17.03 0.16
CA GLY A 97 12.00 17.17 -1.09
C GLY A 97 12.36 16.12 -2.13
N ALA A 98 11.34 15.58 -2.78
CA ALA A 98 11.50 14.51 -3.76
C ALA A 98 12.04 15.02 -5.10
N PRO A 99 12.89 14.23 -5.79
CA PRO A 99 13.31 14.56 -7.14
C PRO A 99 12.14 14.50 -8.12
N GLU A 100 12.29 15.14 -9.27
CA GLU A 100 11.31 15.07 -10.35
C GLU A 100 11.07 13.63 -10.82
N PHE A 101 9.81 13.22 -10.91
CA PHE A 101 9.42 11.88 -11.36
C PHE A 101 9.33 11.84 -12.89
N LYS A 102 10.48 11.80 -13.59
CA LYS A 102 10.56 11.81 -15.07
C LYS A 102 11.29 10.60 -15.68
N TYR A 103 11.12 10.40 -16.99
CA TYR A 103 11.94 9.52 -17.83
C TYR A 103 12.86 10.36 -18.73
N CYS A 104 14.09 9.90 -18.96
CA CYS A 104 15.11 10.65 -19.72
C CYS A 104 14.96 10.52 -21.25
N LYS A 105 14.09 9.65 -21.75
CA LYS A 105 13.71 9.57 -23.17
C LYS A 105 12.26 10.06 -23.30
N GLU A 106 11.88 10.53 -24.48
CA GLU A 106 10.55 11.05 -24.84
C GLU A 106 9.43 10.39 -24.01
N VAL A 107 8.83 11.15 -23.09
CA VAL A 107 7.75 10.65 -22.26
C VAL A 107 6.54 10.45 -23.18
N LYS A 108 6.13 9.21 -23.38
CA LYS A 108 4.76 8.93 -23.87
C LYS A 108 3.79 9.27 -22.73
N LYS A 109 3.50 10.56 -22.54
CA LYS A 109 2.35 11.04 -21.76
C LYS A 109 1.08 10.70 -22.57
N MET A 110 -0.02 10.12 -22.07
CA MET A 110 -0.43 9.60 -20.77
C MET A 110 -1.49 8.54 -21.06
N SER A 111 -1.41 7.33 -20.50
CA SER A 111 -2.62 6.56 -20.29
C SER A 111 -3.53 7.34 -19.35
N ASN A 112 -4.85 7.29 -19.56
CA ASN A 112 -5.80 7.87 -18.62
C ASN A 112 -5.52 7.34 -17.20
N PRO A 113 -5.62 8.19 -16.18
CA PRO A 113 -5.42 7.74 -14.80
C PRO A 113 -6.41 6.61 -14.47
N ILE A 114 -5.95 5.64 -13.69
CA ILE A 114 -6.82 4.64 -13.08
C ILE A 114 -7.49 5.33 -11.90
N ILE A 115 -8.78 5.61 -12.01
CA ILE A 115 -9.55 6.25 -10.94
C ILE A 115 -10.48 5.21 -10.35
N LEU A 116 -10.24 4.85 -9.09
CA LEU A 116 -11.15 3.97 -8.36
C LEU A 116 -12.36 4.77 -7.84
N PRO A 117 -13.59 4.26 -8.00
CA PRO A 117 -14.77 4.84 -7.39
C PRO A 117 -14.65 4.95 -5.87
N SER A 118 -15.30 5.94 -5.26
CA SER A 118 -15.27 6.13 -3.80
C SER A 118 -15.89 4.98 -3.01
N ASP A 119 -16.76 4.17 -3.64
CA ASP A 119 -17.42 2.99 -3.09
C ASP A 119 -16.72 1.67 -3.46
N TYR A 120 -15.54 1.74 -4.09
CA TYR A 120 -14.75 0.57 -4.44
C TYR A 120 -14.28 -0.18 -3.18
N ASN A 121 -14.49 -1.49 -3.16
CA ASN A 121 -14.18 -2.32 -2.00
C ASN A 121 -12.72 -2.80 -2.03
N LEU A 122 -11.92 -2.33 -1.07
CA LEU A 122 -10.52 -2.72 -0.90
C LEU A 122 -10.33 -3.85 0.12
N ASN A 123 -11.39 -4.33 0.76
CA ASN A 123 -11.26 -5.32 1.83
C ASN A 123 -10.59 -6.61 1.35
N PHE A 124 -9.79 -7.22 2.22
CA PHE A 124 -9.22 -8.54 1.98
C PHE A 124 -10.33 -9.60 2.10
N GLU A 125 -10.42 -10.49 1.13
CA GLU A 125 -11.36 -11.62 1.18
C GLU A 125 -10.83 -12.74 2.07
N THR A 126 -9.50 -12.86 2.18
CA THR A 126 -8.86 -13.91 2.98
C THR A 126 -7.65 -13.40 3.74
N ILE A 127 -7.33 -14.07 4.86
CA ILE A 127 -6.08 -13.83 5.60
C ILE A 127 -4.85 -14.05 4.70
N SER A 128 -4.89 -15.02 3.79
CA SER A 128 -3.78 -15.27 2.87
C SER A 128 -3.55 -14.10 1.90
N GLU A 129 -4.60 -13.41 1.48
CA GLU A 129 -4.49 -12.23 0.63
C GLU A 129 -3.83 -11.07 1.37
N PHE A 130 -4.23 -10.85 2.63
CA PHE A 130 -3.58 -9.88 3.51
C PHE A 130 -2.08 -10.20 3.68
N ILE A 131 -1.75 -11.46 4.00
CA ILE A 131 -0.36 -11.89 4.17
C ILE A 131 0.44 -11.64 2.90
N GLN A 132 -0.09 -12.02 1.73
CA GLN A 132 0.59 -11.78 0.45
C GLN A 132 0.81 -10.29 0.17
N CYS A 133 -0.19 -9.45 0.45
CA CYS A 133 -0.08 -8.00 0.31
C CYS A 133 1.08 -7.46 1.16
N VAL A 134 1.04 -7.68 2.47
CA VAL A 134 2.04 -7.12 3.41
C VAL A 134 3.42 -7.76 3.23
N GLN A 135 3.49 -9.06 2.95
CA GLN A 135 4.76 -9.75 2.73
C GLN A 135 5.50 -9.22 1.50
N HIS A 136 4.76 -8.77 0.48
CA HIS A 136 5.31 -8.16 -0.71
C HIS A 136 5.33 -6.64 -0.63
N GLY A 137 5.58 -6.04 0.54
CA GLY A 137 5.78 -4.58 0.64
C GLY A 137 4.50 -3.75 0.51
N GLY A 138 3.33 -4.38 0.53
CA GLY A 138 2.05 -3.70 0.44
C GLY A 138 1.73 -2.92 1.71
N GLU A 139 1.43 -1.64 1.55
CA GLU A 139 1.05 -0.74 2.64
C GLU A 139 -0.46 -0.65 2.72
N VAL A 140 -1.01 -0.61 3.94
CA VAL A 140 -2.45 -0.78 4.18
C VAL A 140 -2.93 0.25 5.18
N GLU A 141 -4.03 0.94 4.86
CA GLU A 141 -4.79 1.73 5.81
C GLU A 141 -6.18 1.15 6.00
N PHE A 142 -6.68 1.20 7.23
CA PHE A 142 -8.00 0.71 7.56
C PHE A 142 -8.62 1.44 8.74
N VAL A 143 -9.94 1.34 8.86
CA VAL A 143 -10.70 1.88 9.99
C VAL A 143 -11.33 0.74 10.78
N TYR A 144 -11.14 0.76 12.10
CA TYR A 144 -11.79 -0.13 13.05
C TYR A 144 -12.25 0.67 14.28
N HIS A 145 -13.52 0.48 14.68
CA HIS A 145 -14.16 1.26 15.76
C HIS A 145 -13.88 2.78 15.69
N ASP A 146 -14.05 3.35 14.49
CA ASP A 146 -13.86 4.78 14.22
C ASP A 146 -12.41 5.28 14.43
N ARG A 147 -11.41 4.39 14.47
CA ARG A 147 -9.98 4.74 14.49
C ARG A 147 -9.32 4.29 13.21
N ALA A 148 -8.51 5.18 12.64
CA ALA A 148 -7.65 4.85 11.51
C ALA A 148 -6.36 4.19 12.00
N TYR A 149 -5.94 3.16 11.26
CA TYR A 149 -4.71 2.41 11.44
C TYR A 149 -3.97 2.34 10.12
N SER A 150 -2.65 2.25 10.20
CA SER A 150 -1.78 2.15 9.05
C SER A 150 -0.69 1.11 9.30
N ILE A 151 -0.44 0.30 8.27
CA ILE A 151 0.61 -0.71 8.16
C ILE A 151 1.55 -0.26 7.07
N THR A 152 2.79 0.07 7.44
CA THR A 152 3.84 0.51 6.49
C THR A 152 5.14 -0.23 6.72
N HIS A 153 6.06 -0.13 5.76
CA HIS A 153 7.40 -0.68 5.90
C HIS A 153 8.37 0.44 6.31
N ILE A 154 9.08 0.26 7.43
CA ILE A 154 10.16 1.18 7.83
C ILE A 154 11.41 0.89 6.99
N ASP A 155 11.70 -0.40 6.82
CA ASP A 155 12.75 -0.94 5.97
C ASP A 155 12.30 -2.30 5.40
N GLN A 156 13.23 -3.07 4.82
CA GLN A 156 12.89 -4.28 4.07
C GLN A 156 12.35 -5.41 4.96
N ASP A 157 12.74 -5.39 6.25
CA ASP A 157 12.50 -6.48 7.21
C ASP A 157 11.65 -6.01 8.40
N THR A 158 11.19 -4.76 8.41
CA THR A 158 10.45 -4.15 9.52
C THR A 158 9.13 -3.55 9.05
N ILE A 159 8.04 -4.14 9.55
CA ILE A 159 6.66 -3.70 9.32
C ILE A 159 6.17 -2.98 10.57
N ASP A 160 5.68 -1.75 10.41
CA ASP A 160 5.10 -0.93 11.47
C ASP A 160 3.58 -0.95 11.36
N ILE A 161 2.88 -1.27 12.45
CA ILE A 161 1.41 -1.16 12.55
C ILE A 161 1.02 -0.31 13.75
N GLY A 162 0.08 0.61 13.54
CA GLY A 162 -0.47 1.42 14.64
C GLY A 162 -1.50 2.41 14.18
N GLU A 163 -2.05 3.19 15.12
CA GLU A 163 -2.97 4.27 14.78
C GLU A 163 -2.29 5.31 13.88
N GLY A 164 -2.96 5.69 12.79
CA GLY A 164 -2.57 6.83 11.98
C GLY A 164 -2.92 8.12 12.72
N TYR A 165 -1.95 9.03 12.89
CA TYR A 165 -2.16 10.24 13.70
C TYR A 165 -1.44 11.47 13.14
N TYR A 166 -2.00 12.65 13.47
CA TYR A 166 -1.33 13.94 13.30
C TYR A 166 -0.99 14.55 14.66
N LEU A 167 0.03 15.40 14.68
CA LEU A 167 0.41 16.14 15.88
C LEU A 167 -0.23 17.53 15.87
N LYS A 168 -0.87 17.90 16.98
CA LYS A 168 -1.33 19.27 17.24
C LYS A 168 -0.91 19.64 18.66
N ASP A 169 -0.12 20.72 18.77
CA ASP A 169 0.41 21.21 20.05
C ASP A 169 1.16 20.14 20.86
N GLY A 170 1.85 19.22 20.18
CA GLY A 170 2.62 18.13 20.79
C GLY A 170 1.79 16.91 21.20
N VAL A 171 0.47 16.95 21.01
CA VAL A 171 -0.47 15.86 21.30
C VAL A 171 -0.81 15.14 19.99
N ALA A 172 -0.86 13.81 20.03
CA ALA A 172 -1.23 12.97 18.89
C ALA A 172 -2.74 12.78 18.84
N TYR A 173 -3.34 12.94 17.65
CA TYR A 173 -4.76 12.76 17.41
C TYR A 173 -4.96 11.80 16.25
N ASN A 174 -5.82 10.81 16.42
CA ASN A 174 -6.16 9.85 15.37
C ASN A 174 -6.75 10.60 14.17
N VAL A 175 -6.29 10.27 12.95
CA VAL A 175 -6.66 11.01 11.73
C VAL A 175 -8.14 10.88 11.37
N ASN A 176 -8.81 9.82 11.83
CA ASN A 176 -10.23 9.59 11.51
C ASN A 176 -11.18 10.24 12.53
N ASN A 177 -11.01 10.00 13.83
CA ASN A 177 -11.94 10.52 14.84
C ASN A 177 -11.47 11.77 15.58
N HIS A 178 -10.24 12.24 15.33
CA HIS A 178 -9.65 13.42 15.96
C HIS A 178 -9.60 13.38 17.50
N LYS A 179 -9.63 12.18 18.09
CA LYS A 179 -9.42 11.97 19.53
C LYS A 179 -7.95 11.74 19.81
N GLU A 180 -7.53 12.12 21.01
CA GLU A 180 -6.18 11.89 21.48
C GLU A 180 -5.86 10.38 21.43
N CYS A 181 -4.71 10.06 20.87
CA CYS A 181 -4.20 8.70 20.77
C CYS A 181 -2.75 8.64 21.28
N ILE A 182 -2.23 7.44 21.51
CA ILE A 182 -0.89 7.29 22.06
C ILE A 182 0.13 7.60 20.96
N ARG A 183 1.06 8.52 21.27
CA ARG A 183 2.21 8.81 20.42
C ARG A 183 3.22 7.66 20.51
N MET A 184 3.10 6.67 19.65
CA MET A 184 4.08 5.60 19.52
C MET A 184 4.48 5.45 18.05
N ILE A 185 5.77 5.13 17.82
CA ILE A 185 6.12 4.30 16.66
C ILE A 185 5.23 3.07 16.80
N GLY A 186 4.59 2.62 15.71
CA GLY A 186 3.71 1.47 15.78
C GLY A 186 4.39 0.25 16.39
N GLU A 187 3.61 -0.79 16.68
CA GLU A 187 4.21 -2.08 16.97
C GLU A 187 4.93 -2.58 15.71
N GLN A 188 6.17 -3.02 15.90
CA GLN A 188 7.02 -3.47 14.82
C GLN A 188 7.07 -4.99 14.78
N TYR A 189 6.98 -5.52 13.57
CA TYR A 189 6.98 -6.94 13.27
C TYR A 189 7.94 -7.25 12.12
N HIS A 190 8.39 -8.49 12.01
CA HIS A 190 9.34 -8.91 10.96
C HIS A 190 8.70 -9.78 9.89
N THR A 191 7.45 -10.21 10.11
CA THR A 191 6.68 -10.98 9.13
C THR A 191 5.23 -10.53 9.08
N ALA A 192 4.61 -10.64 7.90
CA ALA A 192 3.18 -10.37 7.72
C ALA A 192 2.28 -11.28 8.59
N GLU A 193 2.75 -12.47 8.93
CA GLU A 193 2.03 -13.40 9.83
C GLU A 193 1.98 -12.88 11.27
N GLU A 194 3.07 -12.25 11.75
CA GLU A 194 3.14 -11.66 13.09
C GLU A 194 2.30 -10.38 13.18
N VAL A 195 2.19 -9.58 12.12
CA VAL A 195 1.30 -8.39 12.08
C VAL A 195 -0.14 -8.77 12.45
N LEU A 196 -0.59 -9.98 12.11
CA LEU A 196 -1.93 -10.47 12.46
C LEU A 196 -2.15 -10.67 13.96
N ASP A 197 -1.08 -10.68 14.77
CA ASP A 197 -1.16 -10.76 16.22
C ASP A 197 -1.34 -9.39 16.90
N TYR A 198 -1.22 -8.28 16.16
CA TYR A 198 -1.52 -6.94 16.66
C TYR A 198 -2.92 -6.87 17.27
N VAL A 199 -3.05 -6.28 18.45
CA VAL A 199 -4.29 -6.25 19.22
C VAL A 199 -4.95 -4.87 19.16
N ILE A 200 -6.23 -4.84 18.77
CA ILE A 200 -7.07 -3.65 18.79
C ILE A 200 -8.32 -3.96 19.62
N ASP A 201 -8.55 -3.20 20.70
CA ASP A 201 -9.67 -3.42 21.63
C ASP A 201 -9.79 -4.87 22.10
N ASP A 202 -8.67 -5.43 22.57
CA ASP A 202 -8.56 -6.83 23.04
C ASP A 202 -8.83 -7.90 21.97
N VAL A 203 -8.89 -7.51 20.68
CA VAL A 203 -9.10 -8.41 19.54
C VAL A 203 -7.87 -8.40 18.63
N LYS A 204 -7.32 -9.58 18.33
CA LYS A 204 -6.23 -9.72 17.35
C LYS A 204 -6.71 -9.36 15.94
N LEU A 205 -5.86 -8.68 15.17
CA LEU A 205 -6.11 -8.30 13.78
C LEU A 205 -6.55 -9.52 12.94
N ARG A 206 -5.95 -10.69 13.17
CA ARG A 206 -6.34 -11.97 12.54
C ARG A 206 -7.85 -12.26 12.55
N LYS A 207 -8.55 -11.82 13.60
CA LYS A 207 -9.98 -12.09 13.77
C LYS A 207 -10.87 -11.12 13.00
N ILE A 208 -10.35 -9.97 12.59
CA ILE A 208 -11.12 -8.87 12.01
C ILE A 208 -10.64 -8.46 10.62
N VAL A 209 -9.46 -8.90 10.16
CA VAL A 209 -8.81 -8.40 8.93
C VAL A 209 -9.64 -8.56 7.64
N THR A 210 -10.57 -9.51 7.61
CA THR A 210 -11.49 -9.70 6.46
C THR A 210 -12.83 -8.96 6.62
N GLU A 211 -13.05 -8.30 7.76
CA GLU A 211 -14.30 -7.62 8.12
C GLU A 211 -14.11 -6.11 8.34
N ILE A 212 -12.89 -5.65 8.61
CA ILE A 212 -12.54 -4.23 8.72
C ILE A 212 -12.76 -3.50 7.40
N LYS A 213 -12.97 -2.18 7.49
CA LYS A 213 -13.01 -1.32 6.32
C LYS A 213 -11.59 -0.93 5.94
N VAL A 214 -11.05 -1.53 4.88
CA VAL A 214 -9.78 -1.11 4.27
C VAL A 214 -10.05 0.15 3.46
N THR A 215 -9.32 1.22 3.76
CA THR A 215 -9.43 2.53 3.10
C THR A 215 -8.36 2.72 2.04
N LEU A 216 -7.24 2.02 2.19
CA LEU A 216 -6.13 2.01 1.25
C LEU A 216 -5.41 0.68 1.30
N ARG A 217 -4.98 0.18 0.14
CA ARG A 217 -3.90 -0.80 0.07
C ARG A 217 -3.19 -0.73 -1.27
N THR A 218 -1.87 -0.96 -1.26
CA THR A 218 -1.07 -0.81 -2.48
C THR A 218 -0.93 -2.10 -3.31
N LEU A 219 -1.27 -3.28 -2.75
CA LEU A 219 -1.23 -4.58 -3.46
C LEU A 219 -2.49 -5.43 -3.29
#